data_AF-A0A817FL81-F1
#
_entry.id   AF-A0A817FL81-F1
#
_cell.length_a   1.000
_cell.length_b   1.000
_cell.length_c   1.000
_cell.angle_alpha   90.00
_cell.angle_beta   90.00
_cell.angle_gamma   90.00
#
_symmetry.space_group_name_H-M   'P 1'
#
loop_
_entity.id
_entity.type
_entity.pdbx_description
1 polymer ?
#
loop_
_entity_poly.entity_id
_entity_poly.type
_entity_poly.pdbx_seq_one_letter_code
_entity_poly.pdbx_strand_id
1 'polypeptide(L)'
;MWGFHDHSLSMRKALNETLITSKPNNSLYRRWRWTQSVQNKKYGLVFSEQEWNEEWRSLLRLSSAEPRVSQTKSSDLNSSIDEINYSKSSQTNTDLPTKSSSQSTRQYYESLEEFHVYVLANNIRRPIIIYSDTILRTNDGEAISPIEFGGIYLPLEISPDKCHKQPIFLAYDAAHFSALLPMEQNSKSTSKSNLYSIFKY
;
A
#
# COMPACT_ATOMS: atom_id res chain seq x y z
N MET A 1 -3.55 -2.34 -17.45
CA MET A 1 -2.32 -2.29 -16.63
C MET A 1 -1.18 -2.77 -17.50
N TRP A 2 0.00 -2.18 -17.39
CA TRP A 2 1.06 -2.29 -18.41
C TRP A 2 2.00 -3.49 -18.23
N GLY A 3 1.70 -4.46 -17.35
CA GLY A 3 2.57 -5.63 -17.14
C GLY A 3 3.93 -5.32 -16.48
N PHE A 4 4.16 -4.06 -16.10
CA PHE A 4 5.34 -3.63 -15.36
C PHE A 4 5.03 -3.51 -13.86
N HIS A 5 5.97 -3.97 -13.03
CA HIS A 5 5.94 -3.71 -11.60
C HIS A 5 6.24 -2.23 -11.32
N ASP A 6 5.72 -1.68 -10.22
CA ASP A 6 5.91 -0.27 -9.82
C ASP A 6 7.33 0.00 -9.27
N HIS A 7 8.36 -0.28 -10.06
CA HIS A 7 9.76 -0.08 -9.65
C HIS A 7 10.12 1.39 -9.40
N SER A 8 9.39 2.32 -10.03
CA SER A 8 9.57 3.77 -9.83
C SER A 8 8.81 4.31 -8.62
N LEU A 9 8.03 3.47 -7.92
CA LEU A 9 7.12 3.83 -6.83
C LEU A 9 6.11 4.91 -7.23
N SER A 10 5.81 5.03 -8.51
CA SER A 10 4.93 6.07 -9.06
C SER A 10 3.51 5.94 -8.52
N MET A 11 3.01 4.71 -8.41
CA MET A 11 1.69 4.42 -7.89
C MET A 11 1.64 4.65 -6.39
N ARG A 12 2.69 4.22 -5.67
CA ARG A 12 2.80 4.44 -4.22
C ARG A 12 2.86 5.93 -3.87
N LYS A 13 3.67 6.71 -4.59
CA LYS A 13 3.76 8.17 -4.41
C LYS A 13 2.41 8.85 -4.68
N ALA A 14 1.76 8.54 -5.80
CA ALA A 14 0.44 9.11 -6.11
C ALA A 14 -0.61 8.77 -5.04
N LEU A 15 -0.56 7.56 -4.49
CA LEU A 15 -1.45 7.11 -3.42
C LEU A 15 -1.22 7.90 -2.13
N ASN A 16 0.03 8.03 -1.69
CA ASN A 16 0.40 8.82 -0.52
C ASN A 16 0.04 10.31 -0.70
N GLU A 17 0.35 10.90 -1.85
CA GLU A 17 0.02 12.29 -2.18
C GLU A 17 -1.49 12.54 -2.14
N THR A 18 -2.30 11.60 -2.65
CA THR A 18 -3.76 11.68 -2.60
C THR A 18 -4.26 11.73 -1.17
N LEU A 19 -3.72 10.85 -0.32
CA LEU A 19 -4.08 10.78 1.10
C LEU A 19 -3.62 12.04 1.88
N ILE A 20 -2.42 12.56 1.63
CA ILE A 20 -1.91 13.78 2.29
C ILE A 20 -2.69 15.02 1.84
N THR A 21 -2.99 15.13 0.54
CA THR A 21 -3.74 16.27 -0.04
C THR A 21 -5.20 16.26 0.43
N SER A 22 -5.71 15.09 0.83
CA SER A 22 -7.05 14.97 1.38
C SER A 22 -7.15 15.75 2.70
N LYS A 23 -7.86 16.90 2.66
CA LYS A 23 -8.10 17.73 3.85
C LYS A 23 -8.79 16.91 4.97
N PRO A 24 -8.65 17.28 6.26
CA PRO A 24 -9.26 16.55 7.38
C PRO A 24 -10.82 16.42 7.37
N ASN A 25 -11.52 16.98 6.39
CA ASN A 25 -12.96 16.78 6.14
C ASN A 25 -13.26 16.14 4.77
N ASN A 26 -12.28 15.49 4.16
CA ASN A 26 -12.41 14.85 2.85
C ASN A 26 -13.33 13.61 2.95
N SER A 27 -14.03 13.29 1.86
CA SER A 27 -14.85 12.09 1.72
C SER A 27 -14.07 10.80 2.00
N LEU A 28 -12.78 10.73 1.65
CA LEU A 28 -11.91 9.59 1.96
C LEU A 28 -11.83 9.34 3.46
N TYR A 29 -11.49 10.38 4.24
CA TYR A 29 -11.41 10.27 5.69
C TYR A 29 -12.76 9.88 6.31
N ARG A 30 -13.86 10.50 5.85
CA ARG A 30 -15.22 10.17 6.33
C ARG A 30 -15.58 8.70 6.06
N ARG A 31 -15.23 8.18 4.88
CA ARG A 31 -15.48 6.79 4.52
C ARG A 31 -14.65 5.83 5.36
N TRP A 32 -13.35 6.08 5.48
CA TRP A 32 -12.47 5.28 6.33
C TRP A 32 -12.97 5.24 7.77
N ARG A 33 -13.23 6.43 8.36
CA ARG A 33 -13.72 6.57 9.73
C ARG A 33 -15.04 5.83 9.94
N TRP A 34 -15.96 5.90 8.97
CA TRP A 34 -17.22 5.16 9.03
C TRP A 34 -16.99 3.65 9.05
N THR A 35 -16.22 3.12 8.09
CA THR A 35 -15.91 1.69 8.01
C THR A 35 -15.24 1.20 9.28
N GLN A 36 -14.22 1.92 9.77
CA GLN A 36 -13.52 1.58 11.00
C GLN A 36 -14.44 1.64 12.22
N SER A 37 -15.36 2.62 12.28
CA SER A 37 -16.33 2.72 13.38
C SER A 37 -17.28 1.52 13.42
N VAL A 38 -17.71 1.02 12.25
CA VAL A 38 -18.54 -0.18 12.15
C VAL A 38 -17.77 -1.42 12.63
N GLN A 39 -16.48 -1.53 12.30
CA GLN A 39 -15.62 -2.62 12.77
C GLN A 39 -15.35 -2.53 14.27
N ASN A 40 -14.94 -1.37 14.78
CA ASN A 40 -14.70 -1.13 16.20
C ASN A 40 -15.93 -1.43 17.06
N LYS A 41 -17.13 -1.08 16.57
CA LYS A 41 -18.39 -1.39 17.26
C LYS A 41 -18.61 -2.89 17.44
N LYS A 42 -18.15 -3.75 16.53
CA LYS A 42 -18.22 -5.22 16.70
C LYS A 42 -17.41 -5.70 17.90
N TYR A 43 -16.35 -4.97 18.25
CA TYR A 43 -15.48 -5.24 19.38
C TYR A 43 -15.79 -4.38 20.62
N GLY A 44 -16.87 -3.61 20.59
CA GLY A 44 -17.24 -2.71 21.69
C GLY A 44 -16.27 -1.54 21.89
N LEU A 45 -15.49 -1.21 20.88
CA LEU A 45 -14.41 -0.22 20.96
C LEU A 45 -14.90 1.14 20.41
N VAL A 46 -14.61 2.22 21.13
CA VAL A 46 -14.98 3.60 20.73
C VAL A 46 -13.76 4.49 20.85
N PHE A 47 -13.27 4.98 19.72
CA PHE A 47 -12.12 5.88 19.67
C PHE A 47 -12.51 7.32 20.02
N SER A 48 -11.63 7.95 20.80
CA SER A 48 -11.53 9.39 20.98
C SER A 48 -11.05 10.09 19.70
N GLU A 49 -11.24 11.41 19.62
CA GLU A 49 -10.73 12.21 18.49
C GLU A 49 -9.20 12.14 18.38
N GLN A 50 -8.49 11.97 19.50
CA GLN A 50 -7.03 11.80 19.46
C GLN A 50 -6.64 10.48 18.78
N GLU A 51 -7.25 9.36 19.19
CA GLU A 51 -7.00 8.04 18.60
C GLU A 51 -7.36 8.02 17.11
N TRP A 52 -8.49 8.64 16.71
CA TRP A 52 -8.84 8.80 15.30
C TRP A 52 -7.75 9.51 14.49
N ASN A 53 -7.14 10.53 15.06
CA ASN A 53 -6.06 11.27 14.41
C ASN A 53 -4.74 10.48 14.39
N GLU A 54 -4.46 9.66 15.41
CA GLU A 54 -3.29 8.79 15.47
C GLU A 54 -3.37 7.65 14.45
N GLU A 55 -4.52 6.97 14.39
CA GLU A 55 -4.79 5.90 13.41
C GLU A 55 -4.71 6.43 11.97
N TRP A 56 -5.29 7.61 11.71
CA TRP A 56 -5.19 8.23 10.39
C TRP A 56 -3.73 8.55 10.02
N ARG A 57 -2.94 9.08 10.97
CA ARG A 57 -1.50 9.33 10.74
C ARG A 57 -0.73 8.02 10.49
N SER A 58 -1.10 6.94 11.17
CA SER A 58 -0.51 5.62 10.93
C SER A 58 -0.78 5.16 9.50
N LEU A 59 -2.02 5.29 9.02
CA LEU A 59 -2.41 4.98 7.65
C LEU A 59 -1.61 5.81 6.63
N LEU A 60 -1.48 7.12 6.86
CA LEU A 60 -0.63 7.99 6.02
C LEU A 60 0.82 7.50 5.98
N ARG A 61 1.39 7.11 7.13
CA ARG A 61 2.76 6.59 7.22
C ARG A 61 2.94 5.30 6.43
N LEU A 62 1.99 4.36 6.49
CA LEU A 62 2.05 3.11 5.73
C LEU A 62 2.07 3.34 4.22
N SER A 63 1.36 4.37 3.74
CA SER A 63 1.37 4.73 2.33
C SER A 63 2.68 5.38 1.84
N SER A 64 3.55 5.87 2.75
CA SER A 64 4.79 6.56 2.40
C SER A 64 5.68 5.72 1.48
N ALA A 65 6.34 6.37 0.52
CA ALA A 65 7.32 5.74 -0.38
C ALA A 65 8.74 5.69 0.22
N GLU A 66 8.89 6.05 1.48
CA GLU A 66 10.16 5.96 2.20
C GLU A 66 10.47 4.49 2.55
N PRO A 67 11.70 4.00 2.28
CA PRO A 67 12.07 2.65 2.65
C PRO A 67 12.17 2.51 4.16
N ARG A 68 11.76 1.34 4.68
CA ARG A 68 11.92 1.00 6.09
C ARG A 68 13.42 0.98 6.41
N VAL A 69 13.87 1.93 7.24
CA VAL A 69 15.26 1.94 7.71
C VAL A 69 15.45 0.71 8.60
N SER A 70 16.11 -0.31 8.07
CA SER A 70 16.59 -1.43 8.87
C SER A 70 17.59 -0.87 9.88
N GLN A 71 17.14 -0.64 11.11
CA GLN A 71 18.03 -0.39 12.24
C GLN A 71 18.88 -1.65 12.45
N THR A 72 19.97 -1.79 11.71
CA THR A 72 21.11 -2.58 12.16
C THR A 72 21.70 -1.84 13.36
N LYS A 73 21.07 -2.00 14.53
CA LYS A 73 21.77 -1.75 15.79
C LYS A 73 22.85 -2.82 15.87
N SER A 74 24.06 -2.48 15.42
CA SER A 74 25.27 -3.16 15.84
C SER A 74 25.36 -2.99 17.35
N SER A 75 24.82 -3.97 18.07
CA SER A 75 25.02 -4.15 19.50
C SER A 75 26.43 -4.67 19.71
N ASP A 76 27.43 -3.80 19.58
CA ASP A 76 28.74 -4.06 20.14
C ASP A 76 28.84 -3.37 21.50
N LEU A 77 29.00 -4.21 22.51
CA LEU A 77 29.29 -3.88 23.90
C LEU A 77 30.58 -3.06 23.98
N ASN A 78 30.58 -2.02 24.81
CA ASN A 78 31.64 -1.83 25.80
C ASN A 78 31.15 -0.93 26.93
N SER A 79 31.10 -1.52 28.11
CA SER A 79 30.84 -0.88 29.38
C SER A 79 32.09 -0.13 29.88
N SER A 80 31.84 1.01 30.50
CA SER A 80 32.54 1.54 31.68
C SER A 80 33.82 2.38 31.50
N ILE A 81 33.65 3.66 31.88
CA ILE A 81 34.42 4.42 32.89
C ILE A 81 35.40 5.53 32.40
N ASP A 82 35.13 6.71 33.00
CA ASP A 82 35.94 7.91 33.31
C ASP A 82 36.24 9.04 32.30
N GLU A 83 35.54 10.16 32.55
CA GLU A 83 36.07 11.48 32.94
C GLU A 83 37.13 12.21 32.07
N ILE A 84 36.77 13.39 31.56
CA ILE A 84 37.41 14.72 31.75
C ILE A 84 37.16 15.65 30.53
N ASN A 85 36.68 16.86 30.86
CA ASN A 85 36.50 18.01 29.97
C ASN A 85 37.82 18.53 29.36
N TYR A 86 37.79 18.95 28.10
CA TYR A 86 38.61 20.08 27.65
C TYR A 86 37.94 20.83 26.48
N SER A 87 37.94 22.15 26.59
CA SER A 87 37.31 23.12 25.71
C SER A 87 38.16 23.54 24.50
N LYS A 88 37.49 24.11 23.48
CA LYS A 88 37.98 24.97 22.36
C LYS A 88 38.80 24.29 21.26
N SER A 89 38.29 24.32 20.03
CA SER A 89 38.73 25.26 18.98
C SER A 89 38.05 24.99 17.64
N SER A 90 37.88 26.08 16.90
CA SER A 90 37.33 26.20 15.56
C SER A 90 38.23 25.57 14.49
N GLN A 91 37.64 25.04 13.40
CA GLN A 91 37.90 25.40 11.99
C GLN A 91 37.58 24.25 11.02
N THR A 92 36.71 24.57 10.05
CA THR A 92 36.79 24.29 8.60
C THR A 92 37.34 22.94 8.11
N ASN A 93 36.53 22.18 7.35
CA ASN A 93 36.63 22.09 5.88
C ASN A 93 35.88 20.89 5.28
N THR A 94 35.27 21.17 4.12
CA THR A 94 35.17 20.34 2.89
C THR A 94 34.41 19.02 2.91
N ASP A 95 33.25 19.07 2.26
CA ASP A 95 32.79 18.16 1.20
C ASP A 95 33.57 16.86 0.98
N LEU A 96 32.91 15.72 1.24
CA LEU A 96 33.03 14.57 0.35
C LEU A 96 31.77 13.67 0.44
N PRO A 97 31.01 13.48 -0.65
CA PRO A 97 30.02 12.43 -0.73
C PRO A 97 30.75 11.14 -1.08
N THR A 98 31.04 10.31 -0.07
CA THR A 98 31.56 8.97 -0.30
C THR A 98 30.48 8.12 -0.98
N LYS A 99 30.58 8.02 -2.31
CA LYS A 99 29.90 7.02 -3.14
C LYS A 99 30.34 5.64 -2.67
N SER A 100 29.56 5.01 -1.78
CA SER A 100 29.69 3.59 -1.51
C SER A 100 28.82 2.81 -2.50
N SER A 101 29.51 2.17 -3.43
CA SER A 101 29.22 0.86 -4.00
C SER A 101 27.75 0.42 -4.09
N SER A 102 27.28 0.36 -5.33
CA SER A 102 26.09 -0.34 -5.82
C SER A 102 26.03 -1.82 -5.39
N GLN A 103 25.62 -2.07 -4.15
CA GLN A 103 24.82 -3.24 -3.82
C GLN A 103 23.36 -2.78 -3.89
N SER A 104 22.55 -3.43 -4.71
CA SER A 104 21.10 -3.24 -4.72
C SER A 104 20.55 -3.64 -3.35
N THR A 105 20.60 -2.74 -2.38
CA THR A 105 19.94 -2.95 -1.10
C THR A 105 18.46 -3.08 -1.40
N ARG A 106 17.91 -4.28 -1.16
CA ARG A 106 16.50 -4.55 -1.37
C ARG A 106 15.73 -3.61 -0.45
N GLN A 107 15.17 -2.56 -1.02
CA GLN A 107 14.38 -1.59 -0.26
C GLN A 107 13.06 -2.26 0.09
N TYR A 108 12.82 -2.41 1.39
CA TYR A 108 11.53 -2.86 1.92
C TYR A 108 10.71 -1.63 2.25
N TYR A 109 9.42 -1.70 1.93
CA TYR A 109 8.47 -0.64 2.28
C TYR A 109 7.40 -1.20 3.20
N GLU A 110 6.64 -0.31 3.83
CA GLU A 110 5.51 -0.71 4.67
C GLU A 110 4.44 -1.44 3.85
N SER A 111 3.83 -2.44 4.48
CA SER A 111 2.66 -3.14 3.95
C SER A 111 1.46 -2.18 3.92
N LEU A 112 0.65 -2.29 2.88
CA LEU A 112 -0.57 -1.51 2.74
C LEU A 112 -1.76 -2.27 3.32
N GLU A 113 -2.71 -1.52 3.88
CA GLU A 113 -4.01 -2.01 4.39
C GLU A 113 -5.13 -1.93 3.34
N GLU A 114 -6.31 -2.48 3.67
CA GLU A 114 -7.51 -2.50 2.84
C GLU A 114 -7.86 -1.12 2.27
N PHE A 115 -7.85 -0.08 3.11
CA PHE A 115 -8.26 1.26 2.69
C PHE A 115 -7.33 1.85 1.60
N HIS A 116 -6.06 1.45 1.56
CA HIS A 116 -5.16 1.86 0.49
C HIS A 116 -5.56 1.27 -0.86
N VAL A 117 -6.14 0.06 -0.89
CA VAL A 117 -6.70 -0.52 -2.12
C VAL A 117 -7.88 0.30 -2.63
N TYR A 118 -8.77 0.76 -1.73
CA TYR A 118 -9.87 1.64 -2.08
C TYR A 118 -9.36 2.97 -2.68
N VAL A 119 -8.38 3.60 -2.06
CA VAL A 119 -7.76 4.83 -2.59
C VAL A 119 -7.10 4.57 -3.93
N LEU A 120 -6.40 3.43 -4.07
CA LEU A 120 -5.78 3.04 -5.32
C LEU A 120 -6.81 2.93 -6.45
N ALA A 121 -7.95 2.27 -6.21
CA ALA A 121 -9.03 2.14 -7.17
C ALA A 121 -9.52 3.52 -7.67
N ASN A 122 -9.64 4.49 -6.76
CA ASN A 122 -9.96 5.88 -7.10
C ASN A 122 -8.87 6.53 -7.96
N ASN A 123 -7.60 6.38 -7.60
CA ASN A 123 -6.48 6.97 -8.34
C ASN A 123 -6.40 6.46 -9.78
N ILE A 124 -6.61 5.16 -9.98
CA ILE A 124 -6.57 4.54 -11.32
C ILE A 124 -7.92 4.58 -12.04
N ARG A 125 -8.97 5.14 -11.41
CA ARG A 125 -10.35 5.25 -11.91
C ARG A 125 -10.90 3.93 -12.45
N ARG A 126 -10.59 2.83 -11.78
CA ARG A 126 -10.90 1.48 -12.26
C ARG A 126 -11.27 0.59 -11.07
N PRO A 127 -12.36 -0.20 -11.17
CA PRO A 127 -12.68 -1.20 -10.17
C PRO A 127 -11.54 -2.19 -9.94
N ILE A 128 -11.31 -2.55 -8.68
CA ILE A 128 -10.39 -3.62 -8.28
C ILE A 128 -11.22 -4.70 -7.60
N ILE A 129 -11.06 -5.94 -8.03
CA ILE A 129 -11.68 -7.12 -7.42
C ILE A 129 -10.55 -7.99 -6.89
N ILE A 130 -10.61 -8.29 -5.59
CA ILE A 130 -9.59 -9.07 -4.91
C ILE A 130 -10.22 -10.37 -4.42
N TYR A 131 -9.63 -11.48 -4.84
CA TYR A 131 -9.92 -12.80 -4.31
C TYR A 131 -8.93 -13.11 -3.19
N SER A 132 -9.45 -13.49 -2.03
CA SER A 132 -8.64 -13.94 -0.90
C SER A 132 -9.42 -14.96 -0.09
N ASP A 133 -8.72 -15.69 0.77
CA ASP A 133 -9.37 -16.36 1.88
C ASP A 133 -9.98 -15.34 2.85
N THR A 134 -10.92 -15.79 3.68
CA THR A 134 -11.59 -14.94 4.68
C THR A 134 -10.94 -15.01 6.06
N ILE A 135 -10.17 -16.06 6.33
CA ILE A 135 -9.57 -16.36 7.64
C ILE A 135 -8.15 -16.89 7.40
N LEU A 136 -7.18 -16.27 8.07
CA LEU A 136 -5.81 -16.77 8.17
C LEU A 136 -5.78 -18.01 9.06
N ARG A 137 -5.10 -19.06 8.61
CA ARG A 137 -5.00 -20.33 9.33
C ARG A 137 -3.56 -20.72 9.63
N THR A 138 -3.35 -21.43 10.75
CA THR A 138 -2.07 -22.11 11.04
C THR A 138 -1.87 -23.31 10.11
N ASN A 139 -0.67 -23.89 10.11
CA ASN A 139 -0.38 -25.14 9.40
C ASN A 139 -1.27 -26.30 9.88
N ASP A 140 -1.74 -26.25 11.13
CA ASP A 140 -2.65 -27.22 11.73
C ASP A 140 -4.13 -26.95 11.36
N GLY A 141 -4.40 -25.89 10.58
CA GLY A 141 -5.73 -25.50 10.11
C GLY A 141 -6.54 -24.63 11.08
N GLU A 142 -5.97 -24.27 12.23
CA GLU A 142 -6.63 -23.44 13.24
C GLU A 142 -6.79 -22.00 12.77
N ALA A 143 -7.96 -21.41 12.99
CA ALA A 143 -8.26 -20.03 12.62
C ALA A 143 -7.52 -19.03 13.53
N ILE A 144 -6.73 -18.13 12.94
CA ILE A 144 -5.95 -17.12 13.66
C ILE A 144 -6.68 -15.77 13.63
N SER A 145 -6.96 -15.25 12.43
CA SER A 145 -7.53 -13.90 12.27
C SER A 145 -8.27 -13.74 10.94
N PRO A 146 -9.23 -12.81 10.82
CA PRO A 146 -9.84 -12.47 9.54
C PRO A 146 -8.84 -11.85 8.54
N ILE A 147 -9.10 -12.05 7.25
CA ILE A 147 -8.40 -11.37 6.15
C ILE A 147 -9.36 -10.36 5.52
N GLU A 148 -8.97 -9.09 5.50
CA GLU A 148 -9.86 -7.96 5.15
C GLU A 148 -9.65 -7.41 3.74
N PHE A 149 -8.87 -8.10 2.89
CA PHE A 149 -8.60 -7.66 1.51
C PHE A 149 -9.56 -8.20 0.45
N GLY A 150 -10.29 -9.28 0.74
CA GLY A 150 -11.20 -9.90 -0.22
C GLY A 150 -12.42 -9.03 -0.47
N GLY A 151 -12.71 -8.71 -1.73
CA GLY A 151 -13.90 -7.92 -2.05
C GLY A 151 -13.82 -7.10 -3.34
N ILE A 152 -14.71 -6.11 -3.43
CA ILE A 152 -14.87 -5.22 -4.58
C ILE A 152 -14.61 -3.77 -4.16
N TYR A 153 -13.59 -3.17 -4.75
CA TYR A 153 -13.18 -1.79 -4.51
C TYR A 153 -13.57 -0.92 -5.71
N LEU A 154 -14.58 -0.08 -5.53
CA LEU A 154 -15.08 0.82 -6.56
C LEU A 154 -14.50 2.24 -6.39
N PRO A 155 -14.20 2.96 -7.49
CA PRO A 155 -13.75 4.35 -7.45
C PRO A 155 -14.90 5.32 -7.17
N LEU A 156 -15.48 5.27 -5.97
CA LEU A 156 -16.70 5.99 -5.61
C LEU A 156 -16.52 7.51 -5.44
N GLU A 157 -15.30 8.02 -5.41
CA GLU A 157 -15.04 9.47 -5.39
C GLU A 157 -15.14 10.10 -6.80
N ILE A 158 -15.36 9.27 -7.83
CA ILE A 158 -15.34 9.67 -9.24
C ILE A 158 -16.66 9.25 -9.90
N SER A 159 -17.22 10.12 -10.76
CA SER A 159 -18.42 9.76 -11.54
C SER A 159 -18.15 8.51 -12.38
N PRO A 160 -19.08 7.52 -12.41
CA PRO A 160 -18.90 6.28 -13.16
C PRO A 160 -18.53 6.48 -14.63
N ASP A 161 -18.98 7.56 -15.28
CA ASP A 161 -18.70 7.84 -16.69
C ASP A 161 -17.23 8.17 -16.96
N LYS A 162 -16.49 8.56 -15.91
CA LYS A 162 -15.06 8.87 -15.96
C LYS A 162 -14.19 7.68 -15.53
N CYS A 163 -14.80 6.50 -15.35
CA CYS A 163 -14.12 5.30 -14.87
C CYS A 163 -14.08 4.20 -15.92
N HIS A 164 -12.99 3.44 -15.94
CA HIS A 164 -12.88 2.22 -16.73
C HIS A 164 -13.83 1.16 -16.16
N LYS A 165 -14.64 0.52 -17.01
CA LYS A 165 -15.61 -0.50 -16.58
C LYS A 165 -15.01 -1.89 -16.41
N GLN A 166 -13.90 -2.19 -17.09
CA GLN A 166 -13.20 -3.45 -16.93
C GLN A 166 -12.48 -3.46 -15.57
N PRO A 167 -12.72 -4.41 -14.66
CA PRO A 167 -12.01 -4.48 -13.39
C PRO A 167 -10.56 -4.91 -13.55
N ILE A 168 -9.76 -4.69 -12.51
CA ILE A 168 -8.49 -5.39 -12.26
C ILE A 168 -8.77 -6.51 -11.30
N PHE A 169 -8.26 -7.70 -11.60
CA PHE A 169 -8.38 -8.85 -10.73
C PHE A 169 -7.06 -9.11 -10.02
N LEU A 170 -7.11 -9.22 -8.69
CA LEU A 170 -5.98 -9.58 -7.86
C LEU A 170 -6.32 -10.83 -7.04
N ALA A 171 -5.33 -11.66 -6.77
CA ALA A 171 -5.35 -12.63 -5.68
C ALA A 171 -4.54 -12.06 -4.51
N TYR A 172 -5.00 -12.28 -3.28
CA TYR A 172 -4.26 -12.00 -2.07
C TYR A 172 -4.07 -13.30 -1.28
N ASP A 173 -2.82 -13.69 -1.09
CA ASP A 173 -2.41 -14.86 -0.31
C ASP A 173 -1.04 -14.59 0.34
N ALA A 174 -0.83 -15.12 1.55
CA ALA A 174 0.44 -15.02 2.30
C ALA A 174 1.08 -13.61 2.30
N ALA A 175 0.30 -12.57 2.57
CA ALA A 175 0.71 -11.16 2.55
C ALA A 175 1.24 -10.65 1.20
N HIS A 176 0.81 -11.28 0.10
CA HIS A 176 1.23 -10.95 -1.25
C HIS A 176 0.03 -10.73 -2.18
N PHE A 177 0.14 -9.73 -3.06
CA PHE A 177 -0.83 -9.49 -4.14
C PHE A 177 -0.29 -10.03 -5.45
N SER A 178 -1.13 -10.73 -6.21
CA SER A 178 -0.80 -11.24 -7.55
C SER A 178 -1.88 -10.86 -8.56
N ALA A 179 -1.47 -10.40 -9.74
CA ALA A 179 -2.42 -10.08 -10.80
C ALA A 179 -3.02 -11.37 -11.40
N LEU A 180 -4.34 -11.41 -11.53
CA LEU A 180 -5.05 -12.49 -12.20
C LEU A 180 -5.36 -12.06 -13.63
N LEU A 181 -4.86 -12.85 -14.59
CA LEU A 181 -5.06 -12.61 -16.01
C LEU A 181 -5.89 -13.75 -16.60
N PRO A 182 -6.91 -13.45 -17.42
CA PRO A 182 -7.59 -14.49 -18.17
C PRO A 182 -6.60 -15.12 -19.15
N MET A 183 -6.65 -16.45 -19.27
CA MET A 183 -5.94 -17.12 -20.35
C MET A 183 -6.57 -16.73 -21.69
N GLU A 184 -5.74 -16.41 -22.68
CA GLU A 184 -6.22 -16.21 -24.05
C GLU A 184 -6.86 -17.50 -24.55
N GLN A 185 -8.15 -17.42 -24.84
CA GLN A 185 -8.86 -18.55 -25.45
C GLN A 185 -8.47 -18.60 -26.92
N ASN A 186 -7.56 -19.51 -27.28
CA ASN A 186 -7.27 -19.85 -28.67
C ASN A 186 -8.45 -20.64 -29.26
N SER A 187 -9.57 -19.98 -29.56
CA SER A 187 -10.63 -20.58 -30.36
C SER A 187 -10.23 -20.55 -31.84
N LYS A 188 -9.33 -21.45 -32.25
CA LYS A 188 -9.23 -21.86 -33.64
C LYS A 188 -10.30 -22.92 -33.92
N SER A 189 -11.54 -22.47 -34.14
CA SER A 189 -12.55 -23.23 -34.86
C SER A 189 -13.28 -22.32 -35.85
N THR A 190 -12.94 -22.56 -37.11
CA THR A 190 -13.45 -22.01 -38.37
C THR A 190 -14.98 -21.84 -38.43
N SER A 191 -15.48 -20.59 -38.49
CA SER A 191 -16.31 -20.05 -39.60
C SER A 191 -17.24 -18.88 -39.22
N LYS A 192 -17.03 -17.78 -39.96
CA LYS A 192 -17.94 -16.68 -40.35
C LYS A 192 -18.38 -15.63 -39.31
N SER A 193 -17.75 -14.45 -39.50
CA SER A 193 -18.31 -13.09 -39.49
C SER A 193 -18.96 -12.56 -38.20
N ASN A 194 -18.18 -11.86 -37.39
CA ASN A 194 -18.26 -10.39 -37.32
C ASN A 194 -17.07 -9.83 -36.53
N LEU A 195 -16.14 -9.22 -37.25
CA LEU A 195 -15.07 -8.38 -36.74
C LEU A 195 -15.67 -7.09 -36.16
N TYR A 196 -16.06 -7.10 -34.89
CA TYR A 196 -16.22 -5.86 -34.14
C TYR A 196 -15.03 -5.66 -33.20
N SER A 197 -14.05 -4.95 -33.74
CA SER A 197 -13.38 -3.83 -33.07
C SER A 197 -12.68 -4.16 -31.75
N ILE A 198 -11.59 -4.91 -31.87
CA ILE A 198 -10.45 -4.87 -30.95
C ILE A 198 -9.75 -3.51 -31.13
N PHE A 199 -9.61 -2.76 -30.02
CA PHE A 199 -8.93 -1.47 -29.86
C PHE A 199 -9.45 -0.26 -30.65
N LYS A 200 -10.25 0.60 -30.00
CA LYS A 200 -10.18 2.05 -30.22
C LYS A 200 -10.39 2.82 -28.91
N TYR A 201 -9.32 3.54 -28.54
CA TYR A 201 -9.12 4.67 -27.61
C TYR A 201 -9.79 4.65 -26.25
#